data_AF-A0A2V6ACC7-F1
#
_entry.id   AF-A0A2V6ACC7-F1
#
_cell.length_a   1.000
_cell.length_b   1.000
_cell.length_c   1.000
_cell.angle_alpha   90.00
_cell.angle_beta   90.00
_cell.angle_gamma   90.00
#
_symmetry.space_group_name_H-M   'P 1'
#
loop_
_entity.id
_entity.type
_entity.pdbx_description
1 polymer ?
#
loop_
_entity_poly.entity_id
_entity_poly.type
_entity_poly.pdbx_seq_one_letter_code
_entity_poly.pdbx_strand_id
1 'polypeptide(L)'
;MYNPALADMISHKHKCIFVEVPKSGSTSVRAILGKAWKPHLNLWQIKKQMETYWTRYGGRKNRVLASLYLLLPEERRREIGRKQFETYFKFGFVRNPWDRVVSLYERTEALQLRNKMTFEEFVDWIQYSSSTCVHSSPHRYQLDWFVDPNGNVLADFIGKFERLDEDWAFVARK
;
A
#
# COMPACT_ATOMS: atom_id res chain seq x y z
N MET A 1 -16.91 -13.79 -19.16
CA MET A 1 -15.80 -12.88 -19.54
C MET A 1 -15.01 -12.52 -18.29
N TYR A 2 -13.76 -12.98 -18.23
CA TYR A 2 -12.84 -12.74 -17.11
C TYR A 2 -12.37 -11.28 -17.17
N ASN A 3 -12.61 -10.49 -16.12
CA ASN A 3 -12.08 -9.14 -16.02
C ASN A 3 -10.73 -9.19 -15.27
N PRO A 4 -9.58 -9.06 -15.95
CA PRO A 4 -8.26 -9.12 -15.33
C PRO A 4 -7.92 -7.88 -14.47
N ALA A 5 -8.81 -6.88 -14.36
CA ALA A 5 -8.50 -5.54 -13.85
C ALA A 5 -8.75 -5.31 -12.34
N LEU A 6 -8.55 -6.33 -11.49
CA LEU A 6 -8.50 -6.12 -10.04
C LEU A 6 -7.18 -6.68 -9.52
N ALA A 7 -6.07 -6.02 -9.84
CA ALA A 7 -4.80 -6.36 -9.23
C ALA A 7 -4.79 -5.83 -7.79
N ASP A 8 -4.38 -6.72 -6.91
CA ASP A 8 -4.02 -6.39 -5.55
C ASP A 8 -2.83 -5.40 -5.58
N MET A 9 -2.49 -4.81 -4.42
CA MET A 9 -1.25 -4.03 -4.26
C MET A 9 0.02 -4.81 -4.68
N ILE A 10 -0.11 -6.11 -4.96
CA ILE A 10 0.90 -7.01 -5.48
C ILE A 10 0.55 -7.34 -6.95
N SER A 11 1.41 -6.94 -7.87
CA SER A 11 1.31 -7.32 -9.28
C SER A 11 2.22 -8.50 -9.58
N HIS A 12 1.65 -9.70 -9.66
CA HIS A 12 2.41 -10.90 -10.03
C HIS A 12 2.85 -10.91 -11.51
N LYS A 13 2.15 -10.16 -12.38
CA LYS A 13 2.50 -10.00 -13.80
C LYS A 13 3.81 -9.20 -13.97
N HIS A 14 3.91 -8.08 -13.26
CA HIS A 14 5.06 -7.18 -13.32
C HIS A 14 6.08 -7.43 -12.19
N LYS A 15 5.82 -8.43 -11.33
CA LYS A 15 6.63 -8.76 -10.14
C LYS A 15 6.93 -7.53 -9.29
N CYS A 16 5.92 -6.73 -9.01
CA CYS A 16 6.07 -5.52 -8.20
C CYS A 16 5.02 -5.42 -7.08
N ILE A 17 5.35 -4.66 -6.04
CA ILE A 17 4.51 -4.38 -4.89
C ILE A 17 4.41 -2.86 -4.76
N PHE A 18 3.21 -2.33 -4.93
CA PHE A 18 2.91 -0.93 -4.70
C PHE A 18 2.42 -0.73 -3.27
N VAL A 19 3.04 0.20 -2.54
CA VAL A 19 2.65 0.55 -1.17
C VAL A 19 1.86 1.85 -1.20
N GLU A 20 0.62 1.79 -0.74
CA GLU A 20 -0.25 2.95 -0.73
C GLU A 20 -0.15 3.75 0.55
N VAL A 21 0.67 4.79 0.50
CA VAL A 21 0.65 5.85 1.52
C VAL A 21 -0.59 6.74 1.29
N PRO A 22 -1.41 7.01 2.30
CA PRO A 22 -2.56 7.89 2.14
C PRO A 22 -2.16 9.30 1.66
N LYS A 23 -2.88 9.80 0.66
CA LYS A 23 -2.77 11.18 0.12
C LYS A 23 -1.42 11.54 -0.52
N SER A 24 -0.72 10.55 -1.08
CA SER A 24 0.51 10.76 -1.86
C SER A 24 0.34 10.49 -3.37
N GLY A 25 -0.86 10.73 -3.91
CA GLY A 25 -1.14 10.51 -5.35
C GLY A 25 -1.46 9.06 -5.73
N SER A 26 -1.74 8.20 -4.74
CA SER A 26 -2.00 6.77 -4.95
C SER A 26 -3.21 6.46 -5.83
N THR A 27 -4.18 7.37 -5.95
CA THR A 27 -5.37 7.18 -6.80
C THR A 27 -5.01 6.98 -8.27
N SER A 28 -4.02 7.72 -8.78
CA SER A 28 -3.55 7.58 -10.16
C SER A 28 -2.88 6.22 -10.39
N VAL A 29 -2.08 5.76 -9.43
CA VAL A 29 -1.43 4.43 -9.48
C VAL A 29 -2.47 3.31 -9.40
N ARG A 30 -3.52 3.47 -8.58
CA ARG A 30 -4.67 2.54 -8.51
C ARG A 30 -5.45 2.46 -9.83
N ALA A 31 -5.49 3.52 -10.63
CA ALA A 31 -6.14 3.45 -11.95
C ALA A 31 -5.38 2.50 -12.91
N ILE A 32 -4.06 2.36 -12.72
CA ILE A 32 -3.19 1.51 -13.54
C ILE A 32 -3.15 0.08 -12.99
N LEU A 33 -2.91 -0.07 -11.69
CA LEU A 33 -2.73 -1.38 -11.06
C LEU A 33 -4.07 -2.01 -10.64
N GLY A 34 -5.09 -1.21 -10.32
CA GLY A 34 -6.36 -1.67 -9.77
C GLY A 34 -6.54 -1.32 -8.29
N LYS A 35 -7.74 -1.62 -7.77
CA LYS A 35 -8.10 -1.37 -6.37
C LYS A 35 -7.84 -2.61 -5.52
N ALA A 36 -7.03 -2.45 -4.49
CA ALA A 36 -6.80 -3.49 -3.49
C ALA A 36 -8.01 -3.68 -2.56
N TRP A 37 -8.22 -4.93 -2.11
CA TRP A 37 -9.28 -5.26 -1.14
C TRP A 37 -9.07 -4.58 0.22
N LYS A 38 -7.82 -4.49 0.67
CA LYS A 38 -7.42 -3.77 1.87
C LYS A 38 -6.29 -2.80 1.52
N PRO A 39 -6.58 -1.50 1.36
CA PRO A 39 -5.55 -0.50 1.07
C PRO A 39 -4.72 -0.19 2.32
N HIS A 40 -3.62 0.54 2.12
CA HIS A 40 -2.77 1.10 3.19
C HIS A 40 -2.05 0.07 4.07
N LEU A 41 -1.80 -1.13 3.54
CA LEU A 41 -0.91 -2.10 4.18
C LEU A 41 0.54 -1.63 4.06
N ASN A 42 1.31 -1.77 5.13
CA ASN A 42 2.76 -1.60 5.07
C ASN A 42 3.45 -2.83 4.47
N LEU A 43 4.71 -2.68 4.05
CA LEU A 43 5.49 -3.77 3.42
C LEU A 43 5.62 -5.01 4.31
N TRP A 44 5.72 -4.82 5.62
CA TRP A 44 5.80 -5.95 6.56
C TRP A 44 4.50 -6.78 6.59
N GLN A 45 3.34 -6.11 6.59
CA GLN A 45 2.04 -6.75 6.52
C GLN A 45 1.84 -7.46 5.17
N ILE A 46 2.30 -6.84 4.07
CA ILE A 46 2.26 -7.46 2.74
C ILE A 46 3.14 -8.72 2.72
N LYS A 47 4.36 -8.65 3.25
CA LYS A 47 5.26 -9.81 3.39
C LYS A 47 4.59 -10.95 4.15
N LYS A 48 4.02 -10.67 5.33
CA LYS A 48 3.29 -11.68 6.11
C LYS A 48 2.12 -12.28 5.35
N GLN A 49 1.40 -11.47 4.57
CA GLN A 49 0.30 -11.96 3.73
C GLN A 49 0.79 -12.93 2.66
N MET A 50 1.90 -12.61 1.98
CA MET A 50 2.51 -13.49 0.98
C MET A 50 3.04 -14.79 1.59
N GLU A 51 3.63 -14.73 2.79
CA GLU A 51 4.12 -15.90 3.53
C GLU A 51 2.99 -16.82 4.03
N THR A 52 1.77 -16.31 4.19
CA THR A 52 0.67 -17.04 4.83
C THR A 52 -0.39 -17.50 3.84
N TYR A 53 -0.74 -16.67 2.86
CA TYR A 53 -1.91 -16.84 1.99
C TYR A 53 -1.52 -16.95 0.53
N TRP A 54 -2.43 -17.54 -0.26
CA TRP A 54 -2.34 -17.51 -1.71
C TRP A 54 -2.69 -16.13 -2.24
N THR A 55 -1.71 -15.47 -2.87
CA THR A 55 -1.85 -14.14 -3.47
C THR A 55 -1.87 -14.19 -5.01
N ARG A 56 -1.45 -15.31 -5.61
CA ARG A 56 -1.29 -15.45 -7.07
C ARG A 56 -2.60 -15.78 -7.80
N TYR A 57 -2.72 -15.45 -9.10
CA TYR A 57 -3.82 -15.81 -10.02
C TYR A 57 -5.21 -15.94 -9.37
N GLY A 58 -5.81 -14.80 -9.01
CA GLY A 58 -7.11 -14.74 -8.32
C GLY A 58 -7.02 -14.68 -6.79
N GLY A 59 -5.82 -14.87 -6.22
CA GLY A 59 -5.53 -14.68 -4.80
C GLY A 59 -6.57 -15.35 -3.90
N ARG A 60 -7.04 -14.62 -2.88
CA ARG A 60 -8.10 -15.08 -1.96
C ARG A 60 -9.49 -15.24 -2.61
N LYS A 61 -9.70 -14.73 -3.83
CA LYS A 61 -11.00 -14.85 -4.53
C LYS A 61 -11.19 -16.24 -5.13
N ASN A 62 -10.11 -16.91 -5.53
CA ASN A 62 -10.19 -18.32 -5.92
C ASN A 62 -10.19 -19.20 -4.67
N ARG A 63 -11.38 -19.39 -4.08
CA ARG A 63 -11.55 -20.14 -2.83
C ARG A 63 -10.97 -21.55 -2.89
N VAL A 64 -11.07 -22.22 -4.04
CA VAL A 64 -10.53 -23.58 -4.23
C VAL A 64 -9.02 -23.57 -4.13
N LEU A 65 -8.34 -22.74 -4.93
CA LEU A 65 -6.88 -22.63 -4.89
C LEU A 65 -6.39 -22.11 -3.53
N ALA A 66 -7.09 -21.16 -2.93
CA ALA A 66 -6.74 -20.64 -1.61
C ALA A 66 -6.82 -21.75 -0.54
N SER A 67 -7.87 -22.58 -0.56
CA SER A 67 -8.01 -23.73 0.35
C SER A 67 -6.93 -24.78 0.10
N LEU A 68 -6.65 -25.12 -1.17
CA LEU A 68 -5.59 -26.07 -1.51
C LEU A 68 -4.20 -25.56 -1.07
N TYR A 69 -3.95 -24.27 -1.22
CA TYR A 69 -2.69 -23.67 -0.78
C TYR A 69 -2.49 -23.80 0.72
N LEU A 70 -3.56 -23.66 1.52
CA LEU A 70 -3.50 -23.80 2.98
C LEU A 70 -3.19 -25.23 3.45
N LEU A 71 -3.35 -26.25 2.59
CA LEU A 71 -2.94 -27.62 2.87
C LEU A 71 -1.41 -27.81 2.79
N LEU A 72 -0.68 -26.89 2.15
CA LEU A 72 0.77 -26.94 2.14
C LEU A 72 1.32 -26.67 3.56
N PRO A 73 2.42 -27.36 3.94
CA PRO A 73 3.12 -27.09 5.18
C PRO A 73 3.43 -25.61 5.34
N GLU A 74 3.29 -25.10 6.56
CA GLU A 74 3.49 -23.68 6.85
C GLU A 74 4.88 -23.20 6.43
N GLU A 75 5.92 -24.00 6.66
CA GLU A 75 7.30 -23.69 6.26
C GLU A 75 7.43 -23.46 4.75
N ARG A 76 6.80 -24.33 3.94
CA ARG A 76 6.80 -24.20 2.49
C ARG A 76 6.05 -22.96 2.03
N ARG A 77 4.91 -22.63 2.66
CA ARG A 77 4.17 -21.39 2.34
C ARG A 77 5.00 -20.14 2.67
N ARG A 78 5.65 -20.14 3.83
CA ARG A 78 6.54 -19.05 4.26
C ARG A 78 7.72 -18.90 3.30
N GLU A 79 8.37 -19.99 2.91
CA GLU A 79 9.48 -19.98 1.95
C GLU A 79 9.06 -19.41 0.59
N ILE A 80 7.94 -19.89 0.03
CA ILE A 80 7.42 -19.40 -1.25
C ILE A 80 7.11 -17.91 -1.17
N GLY A 81 6.38 -17.48 -0.14
CA GLY A 81 6.00 -16.08 0.05
C GLY A 81 7.20 -15.17 0.27
N ARG A 82 8.18 -15.60 1.08
CA ARG A 82 9.43 -14.87 1.32
C ARG A 82 10.21 -14.69 0.01
N LYS A 83 10.43 -15.78 -0.72
CA LYS A 83 11.15 -15.74 -2.00
C LYS A 83 10.47 -14.83 -3.01
N GLN A 84 9.13 -14.88 -3.09
CA GLN A 84 8.37 -13.96 -3.93
C GLN A 84 8.58 -12.51 -3.49
N PHE A 85 8.39 -12.21 -2.21
CA PHE A 85 8.55 -10.86 -1.68
C PHE A 85 9.95 -10.31 -1.99
N GLU A 86 11.01 -11.09 -1.71
CA GLU A 86 12.40 -10.68 -1.99
C GLU A 86 12.64 -10.38 -3.47
N THR A 87 12.07 -11.19 -4.38
CA THR A 87 12.23 -11.00 -5.83
C THR A 87 11.41 -9.87 -6.43
N TYR A 88 10.40 -9.35 -5.73
CA TYR A 88 9.48 -8.35 -6.29
C TYR A 88 10.00 -6.95 -6.04
N PHE A 89 9.86 -6.06 -7.02
CA PHE A 89 10.21 -4.65 -6.89
C PHE A 89 9.17 -3.91 -6.04
N LYS A 90 9.58 -3.37 -4.90
CA LYS A 90 8.72 -2.74 -3.90
C LYS A 90 8.87 -1.24 -3.98
N PHE A 91 7.78 -0.54 -4.24
CA PHE A 91 7.83 0.92 -4.38
C PHE A 91 6.59 1.59 -3.81
N GLY A 92 6.73 2.88 -3.55
CA GLY A 92 5.61 3.76 -3.24
C GLY A 92 6.02 5.23 -3.32
N PHE A 93 5.06 6.11 -3.05
CA PHE A 93 5.27 7.54 -3.12
C PHE A 93 4.93 8.18 -1.78
N VAL A 94 5.74 9.14 -1.37
CA VAL A 94 5.49 10.03 -0.24
C VAL A 94 5.27 11.45 -0.75
N ARG A 95 4.63 12.30 0.05
CA ARG A 95 4.39 13.71 -0.27
C ARG A 95 5.02 14.61 0.79
N ASN A 96 5.31 15.86 0.44
CA ASN A 96 5.62 16.89 1.42
C ASN A 96 4.59 16.84 2.58
N PRO A 97 5.06 16.73 3.85
CA PRO A 97 4.16 16.61 4.99
C PRO A 97 3.15 17.75 5.12
N TRP A 98 3.54 18.99 4.81
CA TRP A 98 2.69 20.18 4.93
C TRP A 98 1.57 20.14 3.89
N ASP A 99 1.92 19.97 2.61
CA ASP A 99 0.95 19.86 1.52
C ASP A 99 -0.01 18.69 1.73
N ARG A 100 0.49 17.61 2.33
CA ARG A 100 -0.30 16.43 2.65
C ARG A 100 -1.32 16.72 3.75
N VAL A 101 -0.96 17.43 4.81
CA VAL A 101 -1.88 17.85 5.88
C VAL A 101 -2.97 18.75 5.34
N VAL A 102 -2.62 19.73 4.50
CA VAL A 102 -3.63 20.57 3.80
C VAL A 102 -4.56 19.71 2.95
N SER A 103 -4.02 18.78 2.17
CA SER A 103 -4.83 17.86 1.36
C SER A 103 -5.71 16.91 2.18
N LEU A 104 -5.33 16.64 3.43
CA LEU A 104 -6.13 15.86 4.38
C LEU A 104 -7.25 16.68 5.02
N TYR A 105 -7.02 17.97 5.26
CA TYR A 105 -8.04 18.88 5.76
C TYR A 105 -9.12 19.16 4.71
N GLU A 106 -8.71 19.44 3.48
CA GLU A 106 -9.60 19.82 2.36
C GLU A 106 -10.31 18.65 1.69
N ARG A 107 -10.10 17.41 2.15
CA ARG A 107 -10.72 16.25 1.50
C ARG A 107 -12.24 16.24 1.70
N THR A 108 -12.93 15.88 0.65
CA THR A 108 -14.39 15.70 0.63
C THR A 108 -14.81 14.24 0.84
N GLU A 109 -13.87 13.30 0.64
CA GLU A 109 -14.05 11.87 0.84
C GLU A 109 -13.85 11.51 2.34
N ALA A 110 -14.86 10.90 2.97
CA ALA A 110 -14.99 10.57 4.39
C ALA A 110 -15.40 11.76 5.31
N LEU A 111 -14.92 11.79 6.56
CA LEU A 111 -15.22 12.86 7.52
C LEU A 111 -14.73 14.20 6.96
N GLN A 112 -15.67 15.07 6.56
CA GLN A 112 -15.40 16.45 6.14
C GLN A 112 -15.03 17.27 7.38
N LEU A 113 -13.78 17.14 7.83
CA LEU A 113 -13.28 17.76 9.05
C LEU A 113 -13.28 19.29 8.96
N ARG A 114 -13.11 19.86 7.76
CA ARG A 114 -13.34 21.28 7.47
C ARG A 114 -14.68 21.81 7.99
N ASN A 115 -15.74 21.01 7.94
CA ASN A 115 -17.06 21.43 8.41
C ASN A 115 -17.24 21.29 9.93
N LYS A 116 -16.24 20.72 10.61
CA LYS A 116 -16.30 20.39 12.04
C LYS A 116 -15.27 21.14 12.89
N MET A 117 -14.15 21.56 12.30
CA MET A 117 -13.05 22.24 12.99
C MET A 117 -12.25 23.13 12.03
N THR A 118 -11.57 24.12 12.59
CA THR A 118 -10.60 24.98 11.90
C THR A 118 -9.36 24.19 11.45
N PHE A 119 -8.52 24.80 10.61
CA PHE A 119 -7.29 24.16 10.15
C PHE A 119 -6.29 23.99 11.31
N GLU A 120 -6.21 24.99 12.19
CA GLU A 120 -5.35 25.00 13.37
C GLU A 120 -5.72 23.85 14.33
N GLU A 121 -7.01 23.73 14.68
CA GLU A 121 -7.52 22.61 15.50
C GLU A 121 -7.27 21.25 14.84
N PHE A 122 -7.33 21.19 13.51
CA PHE A 122 -7.04 19.98 12.76
C PHE A 122 -5.57 19.58 12.84
N VAL A 123 -4.64 20.54 12.75
CA VAL A 123 -3.19 20.30 12.87
C VAL A 123 -2.85 19.75 14.25
N ASP A 124 -3.48 20.26 15.31
CA ASP A 124 -3.28 19.75 16.67
C ASP A 124 -3.91 18.35 16.86
N TRP A 125 -5.03 18.09 16.19
CA TRP A 125 -5.73 16.81 16.24
C TRP A 125 -5.03 15.68 15.45
N ILE A 126 -4.41 15.99 14.30
CA ILE A 126 -3.86 14.97 13.40
C ILE A 126 -2.55 14.37 13.93
N GLN A 127 -2.67 13.27 14.67
CA GLN A 127 -1.51 12.56 15.23
C GLN A 127 -0.95 11.45 14.33
N TYR A 128 -1.78 10.82 13.48
CA TYR A 128 -1.36 9.72 12.62
C TYR A 128 -1.59 10.03 11.15
N SER A 129 -0.68 9.53 10.32
CA SER A 129 -0.73 9.66 8.86
C SER A 129 -1.97 9.03 8.24
N SER A 130 -2.69 8.15 8.94
CA SER A 130 -3.97 7.60 8.50
C SER A 130 -5.13 7.87 9.47
N SER A 131 -5.02 8.80 10.43
CA SER A 131 -6.10 9.18 11.38
C SER A 131 -7.43 9.48 10.68
N THR A 132 -7.32 9.83 9.42
CA THR A 132 -8.35 10.30 8.53
C THR A 132 -8.98 9.17 7.69
N CYS A 133 -8.34 8.01 7.57
CA CYS A 133 -8.75 6.92 6.68
C CYS A 133 -9.78 5.98 7.32
N VAL A 134 -10.67 5.39 6.51
CA VAL A 134 -11.66 4.38 6.95
C VAL A 134 -10.98 3.13 7.55
N HIS A 135 -9.77 2.81 7.08
CA HIS A 135 -8.91 1.77 7.64
C HIS A 135 -7.63 2.41 8.18
N SER A 136 -7.72 3.07 9.34
CA SER A 136 -6.54 3.63 9.99
C SER A 136 -5.60 2.52 10.47
N SER A 137 -4.32 2.63 10.12
CA SER A 137 -3.22 1.88 10.71
C SER A 137 -2.46 2.86 11.64
N PRO A 138 -1.88 2.45 12.76
CA PRO A 138 -1.20 3.37 13.68
C PRO A 138 0.18 3.84 13.16
N HIS A 139 0.25 4.21 11.88
CA HIS A 139 1.44 4.76 11.25
C HIS A 139 1.46 6.26 11.46
N ARG A 140 2.48 6.73 12.19
CA ARG A 140 2.66 8.14 12.50
C ARG A 140 3.26 8.85 11.30
N TYR A 141 4.29 8.26 10.69
CA TYR A 141 5.02 8.84 9.55
C TYR A 141 4.74 8.08 8.26
N GLN A 142 4.87 8.78 7.13
CA GLN A 142 4.72 8.16 5.79
C GLN A 142 5.74 7.04 5.55
N LEU A 143 6.92 7.13 6.18
CA LEU A 143 7.98 6.12 6.07
C LEU A 143 7.63 4.80 6.78
N ASP A 144 6.71 4.82 7.76
CA ASP A 144 6.30 3.64 8.52
C ASP A 144 5.67 2.56 7.62
N TRP A 145 5.18 2.94 6.43
CA TRP A 145 4.66 2.01 5.44
C TRP A 145 5.73 1.17 4.75
N PHE A 146 6.98 1.60 4.80
CA PHE A 146 8.09 1.00 4.05
C PHE A 146 9.07 0.23 4.94
N VAL A 147 8.91 0.25 6.26
CA VAL A 147 9.85 -0.36 7.20
C VAL A 147 9.30 -1.65 7.82
N ASP A 148 10.22 -2.50 8.29
CA ASP A 148 9.92 -3.61 9.18
C ASP A 148 9.76 -3.13 10.65
N PRO A 149 9.33 -4.01 11.59
CA PRO A 149 9.22 -3.65 13.01
C PRO A 149 10.52 -3.23 13.69
N ASN A 150 11.67 -3.50 13.08
CA ASN A 150 12.99 -3.10 13.58
C ASN A 150 13.46 -1.77 12.97
N GLY A 151 12.68 -1.18 12.06
CA GLY A 151 13.01 0.07 11.36
C GLY A 151 13.82 -0.12 10.07
N ASN A 152 14.05 -1.35 9.61
CA ASN A 152 14.75 -1.59 8.35
C ASN A 152 13.85 -1.26 7.17
N VAL A 153 14.35 -0.47 6.22
CA VAL A 153 13.63 -0.15 4.99
C VAL A 153 13.54 -1.40 4.10
N LEU A 154 12.31 -1.81 3.80
CA LEU A 154 11.99 -2.93 2.93
C LEU A 154 11.75 -2.51 1.48
N ALA A 155 11.61 -1.21 1.20
CA ALA A 155 11.31 -0.69 -0.13
C ALA A 155 12.55 -0.65 -1.02
N ASP A 156 12.37 -0.97 -2.30
CA ASP A 156 13.42 -0.82 -3.32
C ASP A 156 13.44 0.62 -3.87
N PHE A 157 12.31 1.33 -3.81
CA PHE A 157 12.21 2.73 -4.23
C PHE A 157 11.12 3.51 -3.47
N ILE A 158 11.43 4.72 -3.04
CA ILE A 158 10.46 5.64 -2.43
C ILE A 158 10.50 6.95 -3.22
N GLY A 159 9.51 7.15 -4.08
CA GLY A 159 9.36 8.36 -4.88
C GLY A 159 8.70 9.50 -4.11
N LYS A 160 8.77 10.71 -4.67
CA LYS A 160 8.12 11.92 -4.17
C LYS A 160 6.97 12.30 -5.10
N PHE A 161 5.83 12.63 -4.51
CA PHE A 161 4.66 13.08 -5.24
C PHE A 161 4.94 14.35 -6.05
N GLU A 162 5.82 15.22 -5.54
CA GLU A 162 6.24 16.46 -6.21
C GLU A 162 7.04 16.21 -7.50
N ARG A 163 7.53 14.98 -7.69
CA ARG A 163 8.27 14.52 -8.88
C ARG A 163 7.64 13.27 -9.48
N LEU A 164 6.32 13.16 -9.39
CA LEU A 164 5.60 11.93 -9.73
C LEU A 164 5.91 11.45 -11.14
N ASP A 165 6.00 12.34 -12.13
CA ASP A 165 6.25 11.96 -13.53
C ASP A 165 7.66 11.36 -13.71
N GLU A 166 8.68 11.98 -13.11
CA GLU A 166 10.07 11.52 -13.16
C GLU A 166 10.23 10.17 -12.43
N ASP A 167 9.70 10.09 -11.23
CA ASP A 167 9.80 8.90 -10.37
C ASP A 167 8.96 7.75 -10.94
N TRP A 168 7.83 8.03 -11.57
CA TRP A 168 7.03 7.04 -12.30
C TRP A 168 7.78 6.52 -13.52
N ALA A 169 8.45 7.39 -14.29
CA ALA A 169 9.27 6.97 -15.43
C ALA A 169 10.44 6.08 -14.99
N PHE A 170 10.97 6.25 -13.77
CA PHE A 170 11.91 5.31 -13.18
C PHE A 170 11.26 3.96 -12.85
N VAL A 171 10.14 3.97 -12.12
CA VAL A 171 9.40 2.76 -11.70
C VAL A 171 8.94 1.94 -12.91
N ALA A 172 8.45 2.57 -13.97
CA ALA A 172 7.95 1.89 -15.17
C ALA A 172 9.03 1.14 -15.96
N ARG A 173 10.32 1.39 -15.67
CA ARG A 173 11.47 0.69 -16.27
C ARG A 173 11.96 -0.52 -15.45
N LYS A 174 11.38 -0.76 -14.27
CA LYS A 174 11.70 -1.88 -13.38
C LYS A 174 10.74 -3.04 -13.58
#